data_AF-A0A2V9D4P3-F1
#
_entry.id   AF-A0A2V9D4P3-F1
#
_cell.length_a   1.000
_cell.length_b   1.000
_cell.length_c   1.000
_cell.angle_alpha   90.00
_cell.angle_beta   90.00
_cell.angle_gamma   90.00
#
_symmetry.space_group_name_H-M   'P 1'
#
loop_
_entity.id
_entity.type
_entity.pdbx_description
1 polymer ?
#
loop_
_entity_poly.entity_id
_entity_poly.type
_entity_poly.pdbx_seq_one_letter_code
_entity_poly.pdbx_strand_id
1 'polypeptide(L)'
;MNSELTRRVKETQSSMVESAKSCFDESELGHLRALIRLTVEFYEYLEHGSVEMAQALKRGAHADYFKDLHSASSDPFNKYDLGYTCESIRSGVDSFCSICATYRIFVGRRDSKIDWGMISSMESFKSQFVSTFNEFTNETNFENKCRLLLDLFKLQIVFAGVSYD
;
A
#
# COMPACT_ATOMS: atom_id res chain seq x y z
N MET A 1 10.38 13.12 2.31
CA MET A 1 9.37 12.23 2.92
C MET A 1 8.69 12.99 4.06
N ASN A 2 7.36 13.09 4.08
CA ASN A 2 6.63 13.70 5.19
C ASN A 2 7.03 12.97 6.49
N SER A 3 7.40 13.71 7.54
CA SER A 3 7.85 13.14 8.82
C SER A 3 6.79 12.21 9.40
N GLU A 4 5.53 12.51 9.16
CA GLU A 4 4.39 11.74 9.64
C GLU A 4 4.20 10.42 8.88
N LEU A 5 4.23 10.44 7.53
CA LEU A 5 4.23 9.22 6.71
C LEU A 5 5.41 8.31 7.10
N THR A 6 6.60 8.89 7.25
CA THR A 6 7.81 8.14 7.65
C THR A 6 7.63 7.47 9.00
N ARG A 7 7.05 8.20 9.96
CA ARG A 7 6.76 7.69 11.29
C ARG A 7 5.76 6.55 11.23
N ARG A 8 4.64 6.73 10.52
CA ARG A 8 3.58 5.73 10.36
C ARG A 8 4.07 4.45 9.71
N VAL A 9 4.89 4.55 8.65
CA VAL A 9 5.54 3.40 8.01
C VAL A 9 6.42 2.67 9.01
N LYS A 10 7.29 3.38 9.72
CA LYS A 10 8.23 2.77 10.70
C LYS A 10 7.51 2.08 11.85
N GLU A 11 6.46 2.69 12.39
CA GLU A 11 5.68 2.11 13.49
C GLU A 11 4.96 0.84 13.05
N THR A 12 4.29 0.89 11.89
CA THR A 12 3.58 -0.27 11.32
C THR A 12 4.56 -1.40 10.99
N GLN A 13 5.69 -1.08 10.35
CA GLN A 13 6.73 -2.06 10.03
C GLN A 13 7.31 -2.69 11.29
N SER A 14 7.65 -1.89 12.31
CA SER A 14 8.28 -2.41 13.53
C SER A 14 7.40 -3.45 14.23
N SER A 15 6.11 -3.15 14.38
CA SER A 15 5.15 -4.08 14.99
C SER A 15 4.99 -5.38 14.21
N MET A 16 4.82 -5.30 12.88
CA MET A 16 4.62 -6.49 12.05
C MET A 16 5.89 -7.31 11.87
N VAL A 17 7.04 -6.66 11.67
CA VAL A 17 8.34 -7.33 11.51
C VAL A 17 8.69 -8.08 12.78
N GLU A 18 8.51 -7.48 13.95
CA GLU A 18 8.78 -8.17 15.22
C GLU A 18 7.94 -9.44 15.37
N SER A 19 6.65 -9.35 15.01
CA SER A 19 5.73 -10.49 15.06
C SER A 19 6.06 -11.57 14.02
N ALA A 20 6.66 -11.19 12.89
CA ALA A 20 7.00 -12.08 11.79
C ALA A 20 8.34 -12.81 11.96
N LYS A 21 9.26 -12.32 12.79
CA LYS A 21 10.64 -12.84 12.91
C LYS A 21 10.76 -14.34 13.17
N SER A 22 9.79 -14.93 13.87
CA SER A 22 9.81 -16.37 14.18
C SER A 22 9.40 -17.26 13.02
N CYS A 23 8.78 -16.71 11.98
CA CYS A 23 8.18 -17.45 10.88
C CYS A 23 8.60 -16.96 9.50
N PHE A 24 9.28 -15.81 9.40
CA PHE A 24 9.77 -15.23 8.16
C PHE A 24 11.30 -15.18 8.19
N ASP A 25 11.93 -15.49 7.06
CA ASP A 25 13.35 -15.22 6.84
C ASP A 25 13.62 -13.74 6.52
N GLU A 26 14.89 -13.33 6.43
CA GLU A 26 15.24 -11.92 6.17
C GLU A 26 14.76 -11.40 4.80
N SER A 27 14.67 -12.27 3.78
CA SER A 27 14.14 -11.92 2.47
C SER A 27 12.63 -11.64 2.55
N GLU A 28 11.89 -12.54 3.21
CA GLU A 28 10.46 -12.40 3.48
C GLU A 28 10.18 -11.16 4.34
N LEU A 29 10.98 -10.87 5.37
CA LEU A 29 10.87 -9.63 6.14
C LEU A 29 11.14 -8.40 5.26
N GLY A 30 12.03 -8.49 4.27
CA GLY A 30 12.24 -7.45 3.26
C GLY A 30 10.98 -7.18 2.43
N HIS A 31 10.35 -8.24 1.91
CA HIS A 31 9.10 -8.14 1.17
C HIS A 31 7.94 -7.60 2.02
N LEU A 32 7.84 -8.03 3.27
CA LEU A 32 6.83 -7.55 4.22
C LEU A 32 6.96 -6.04 4.43
N ARG A 33 8.19 -5.55 4.66
CA ARG A 33 8.47 -4.11 4.80
C ARG A 33 8.06 -3.34 3.55
N ALA A 34 8.36 -3.88 2.37
CA ALA A 34 7.99 -3.26 1.09
C ALA A 34 6.46 -3.12 0.94
N LEU A 35 5.70 -4.18 1.21
CA LEU A 35 4.24 -4.16 1.13
C LEU A 35 3.61 -3.19 2.12
N ILE A 36 4.11 -3.14 3.36
CA ILE A 36 3.63 -2.18 4.36
C ILE A 36 3.88 -0.76 3.88
N ARG A 37 5.08 -0.46 3.37
CA ARG A 37 5.41 0.87 2.85
C ARG A 37 4.43 1.28 1.75
N LEU A 38 4.29 0.44 0.72
CA LEU A 38 3.40 0.72 -0.43
C LEU A 38 1.95 0.91 0.00
N THR A 39 1.48 0.13 0.98
CA THR A 39 0.11 0.21 1.49
C THR A 39 -0.16 1.50 2.25
N VAL A 40 0.79 1.95 3.09
CA VAL A 40 0.67 3.24 3.78
C VAL A 40 0.78 4.39 2.77
N GLU A 41 1.71 4.31 1.83
CA GLU A 41 1.86 5.30 0.75
C GLU A 41 0.57 5.44 -0.07
N PHE A 42 -0.06 4.32 -0.45
CA PHE A 42 -1.32 4.34 -1.19
C PHE A 42 -2.49 4.86 -0.36
N TYR A 43 -2.54 4.57 0.94
CA TYR A 43 -3.52 5.19 1.85
C TYR A 43 -3.42 6.71 1.83
N GLU A 44 -2.20 7.24 1.99
CA GLU A 44 -1.98 8.70 1.99
C GLU A 44 -2.35 9.32 0.64
N TYR A 45 -2.02 8.65 -0.47
CA TYR A 45 -2.43 9.04 -1.80
C TYR A 45 -3.95 9.14 -1.95
N LEU A 46 -4.71 8.14 -1.47
CA LEU A 46 -6.16 8.15 -1.55
C LEU A 46 -6.79 9.24 -0.68
N GLU A 47 -6.26 9.47 0.53
CA GLU A 47 -6.83 10.41 1.49
C GLU A 47 -6.53 11.87 1.15
N HIS A 48 -5.27 12.18 0.86
CA HIS A 48 -4.78 13.56 0.75
C HIS A 48 -4.50 13.99 -0.70
N GLY A 49 -4.66 13.07 -1.65
CA GLY A 49 -4.26 13.32 -3.02
C GLY A 49 -2.74 13.33 -3.19
N SER A 50 -2.30 13.68 -4.39
CA SER A 50 -0.90 13.53 -4.78
C SER A 50 0.00 14.72 -4.48
N VAL A 51 -0.57 15.89 -4.16
CA VAL A 51 0.20 17.14 -4.01
C VAL A 51 1.30 17.02 -2.96
N GLU A 52 1.00 16.34 -1.85
CA GLU A 52 1.93 16.20 -0.73
C GLU A 52 2.98 15.11 -0.99
N MET A 53 2.59 14.02 -1.68
CA MET A 53 3.51 12.99 -2.18
C MET A 53 4.48 13.55 -3.21
N ALA A 54 3.97 14.28 -4.21
CA ALA A 54 4.77 14.91 -5.25
C ALA A 54 5.71 16.00 -4.67
N GLN A 55 5.26 16.78 -3.69
CA GLN A 55 6.13 17.70 -2.94
C GLN A 55 7.21 16.98 -2.12
N ALA A 56 6.91 15.80 -1.58
CA ALA A 56 7.87 14.99 -0.83
C ALA A 56 8.90 14.31 -1.75
N LEU A 57 8.51 13.90 -2.96
CA LEU A 57 9.36 13.31 -4.00
C LEU A 57 10.24 14.35 -4.70
N LYS A 58 9.74 15.56 -4.92
CA LYS A 58 10.52 16.73 -5.40
C LYS A 58 11.74 17.05 -4.55
N ARG A 59 11.75 16.68 -3.27
CA ARG A 59 12.86 16.91 -2.34
C ARG A 59 13.80 15.70 -2.21
N GLY A 60 13.55 14.61 -2.94
CA GLY A 60 14.34 13.37 -2.92
C GLY A 60 15.18 13.18 -4.19
N ALA A 61 15.92 12.05 -4.24
CA ALA A 61 16.85 11.72 -5.32
C ALA A 61 16.19 11.52 -6.71
N HIS A 62 14.86 11.52 -6.79
CA HIS A 62 14.09 11.32 -8.03
C HIS A 62 13.45 12.61 -8.57
N ALA A 63 13.84 13.78 -8.05
CA ALA A 63 13.27 15.08 -8.42
C ALA A 63 13.29 15.38 -9.94
N ASP A 64 14.28 14.85 -10.67
CA ASP A 64 14.43 15.07 -12.12
C ASP A 64 13.31 14.48 -12.99
N TYR A 65 12.58 13.47 -12.49
CA TYR A 65 11.44 12.87 -13.20
C TYR A 65 10.19 13.78 -13.17
N PHE A 66 10.22 14.87 -12.40
CA PHE A 66 9.04 15.69 -12.09
C PHE A 66 9.23 17.17 -12.48
N LYS A 67 10.00 17.44 -13.55
CA LYS A 67 10.30 18.82 -14.00
C LYS A 67 9.07 19.61 -14.47
N ASP A 68 8.01 18.94 -14.91
CA ASP A 68 6.78 19.57 -15.43
C ASP A 68 5.65 19.71 -14.39
N LEU A 69 5.95 19.52 -13.11
CA LEU A 69 4.99 19.46 -12.01
C LEU A 69 4.44 20.84 -11.57
N HIS A 70 4.47 21.84 -12.45
CA HIS A 70 3.76 23.12 -12.30
C HIS A 70 2.24 22.98 -12.49
N SER A 71 1.77 21.78 -12.86
CA SER A 71 0.35 21.42 -13.02
C SER A 71 -0.21 20.55 -11.89
N ALA A 72 0.50 20.44 -10.75
CA ALA A 72 0.07 19.64 -9.61
C ALA A 72 -1.31 20.11 -9.11
N SER A 73 -2.33 19.29 -9.36
CA SER A 73 -3.70 19.46 -8.89
C SER A 73 -3.88 18.75 -7.55
N SER A 74 -4.76 19.23 -6.68
CA SER A 74 -5.25 18.49 -5.51
C SER A 74 -6.02 17.21 -5.87
N ASP A 75 -6.23 16.98 -7.16
CA ASP A 75 -6.81 15.77 -7.71
C ASP A 75 -5.80 14.60 -7.63
N PRO A 76 -6.04 13.55 -6.82
CA PRO A 76 -5.21 12.33 -6.82
C PRO A 76 -5.06 11.72 -8.21
N PHE A 77 -5.97 12.01 -9.14
CA PHE A 77 -6.00 11.43 -10.47
C PHE A 77 -5.29 12.25 -11.55
N ASN A 78 -4.45 13.23 -11.15
CA ASN A 78 -3.54 13.84 -12.10
C ASN A 78 -2.60 12.77 -12.72
N LYS A 79 -2.43 12.82 -14.04
CA LYS A 79 -1.78 11.78 -14.85
C LYS A 79 -0.39 11.38 -14.36
N TYR A 80 0.40 12.32 -13.83
CA TYR A 80 1.74 12.06 -13.33
C TYR A 80 1.74 11.21 -12.04
N ASP A 81 0.74 11.43 -11.20
CA ASP A 81 0.63 10.78 -9.90
C ASP A 81 0.00 9.40 -10.01
N LEU A 82 -0.90 9.24 -10.98
CA LEU A 82 -1.43 7.94 -11.37
C LEU A 82 -0.33 7.02 -11.91
N GLY A 83 0.55 7.54 -12.78
CA GLY A 83 1.67 6.78 -13.33
C GLY A 83 2.65 6.32 -12.25
N TYR A 84 3.07 7.23 -11.36
CA TYR A 84 3.94 6.87 -10.24
C TYR A 84 3.31 5.82 -9.31
N THR A 85 2.03 6.00 -8.98
CA THR A 85 1.29 5.08 -8.11
C THR A 85 1.20 3.69 -8.75
N CYS A 86 0.84 3.63 -10.03
CA CYS A 86 0.75 2.38 -10.77
C CYS A 86 2.10 1.65 -10.88
N GLU A 87 3.19 2.35 -11.19
CA GLU A 87 4.53 1.76 -11.23
C GLU A 87 4.99 1.30 -9.83
N SER A 88 4.64 2.05 -8.78
CA SER A 88 4.93 1.66 -7.40
C SER A 88 4.20 0.37 -7.01
N ILE A 89 2.92 0.24 -7.36
CA ILE A 89 2.13 -0.98 -7.16
C ILE A 89 2.73 -2.14 -7.95
N ARG A 90 3.10 -1.91 -9.22
CA ARG A 90 3.74 -2.91 -10.07
C ARG A 90 5.04 -3.44 -9.46
N SER A 91 5.87 -2.54 -8.93
CA SER A 91 7.13 -2.91 -8.26
C SER A 91 6.92 -3.75 -6.99
N GLY A 92 5.73 -3.70 -6.38
CA GLY A 92 5.39 -4.48 -5.19
C GLY A 92 4.84 -5.87 -5.48
N VAL A 93 4.53 -6.22 -6.74
CA VAL A 93 3.87 -7.49 -7.09
C VAL A 93 4.70 -8.71 -6.69
N ASP A 94 6.02 -8.67 -6.89
CA ASP A 94 6.90 -9.79 -6.48
C ASP A 94 6.90 -9.96 -4.96
N SER A 95 6.91 -8.86 -4.21
CA SER A 95 6.80 -8.89 -2.76
C SER A 95 5.45 -9.44 -2.31
N PHE A 96 4.38 -9.08 -2.99
CA PHE A 96 3.04 -9.61 -2.73
C PHE A 96 2.97 -11.12 -2.97
N CYS A 97 3.49 -11.60 -4.08
CA CYS A 97 3.56 -13.03 -4.40
C CYS A 97 4.36 -13.80 -3.35
N SER A 98 5.51 -13.27 -2.93
CA SER A 98 6.36 -13.85 -1.89
C SER A 98 5.60 -13.99 -0.57
N ILE A 99 5.04 -12.89 -0.04
CA ILE A 99 4.28 -12.94 1.22
C ILE A 99 3.02 -13.80 1.11
N CYS A 100 2.35 -13.82 -0.05
CA CYS A 100 1.22 -14.71 -0.28
C CYS A 100 1.64 -16.19 -0.18
N ALA A 101 2.81 -16.56 -0.69
CA ALA A 101 3.32 -17.92 -0.61
C ALA A 101 3.58 -18.32 0.86
N THR A 102 4.24 -17.45 1.62
CA THR A 102 4.52 -17.67 3.05
C THR A 102 3.23 -17.75 3.87
N TYR A 103 2.31 -16.81 3.67
CA TYR A 103 1.03 -16.75 4.40
C TYR A 103 0.18 -18.02 4.21
N ARG A 104 0.24 -18.67 3.04
CA ARG A 104 -0.51 -19.91 2.76
C ARG A 104 -0.13 -21.08 3.68
N ILE A 105 1.04 -21.04 4.31
CA ILE A 105 1.56 -22.10 5.18
C ILE A 105 1.00 -21.98 6.61
N PHE A 106 0.46 -20.81 6.99
CA PHE A 106 -0.08 -20.61 8.33
C PHE A 106 -1.35 -21.41 8.61
N VAL A 107 -1.40 -22.01 9.80
CA VAL A 107 -2.51 -22.85 10.26
C VAL A 107 -3.79 -22.03 10.42
N GLY A 108 -3.70 -20.79 10.89
CA GLY A 108 -4.84 -19.88 11.04
C GLY A 108 -5.10 -18.98 9.83
N ARG A 109 -4.61 -19.36 8.63
CA ARG A 109 -4.88 -18.61 7.40
C ARG A 109 -6.39 -18.40 7.20
N ARG A 110 -6.74 -17.21 6.76
CA ARG A 110 -8.13 -16.82 6.47
C ARG A 110 -8.25 -16.38 5.02
N ASP A 111 -9.43 -16.62 4.46
CA ASP A 111 -9.76 -16.13 3.13
C ASP A 111 -9.85 -14.61 3.10
N SER A 112 -9.74 -14.06 1.88
CA SER A 112 -9.93 -12.64 1.63
C SER A 112 -11.29 -12.19 2.13
N LYS A 113 -11.36 -11.03 2.79
CA LYS A 113 -12.65 -10.41 3.16
C LYS A 113 -13.13 -9.38 2.14
N ILE A 114 -12.47 -9.27 0.99
CA ILE A 114 -12.88 -8.28 -0.02
C ILE A 114 -14.19 -8.74 -0.62
N ASP A 115 -15.24 -7.95 -0.40
CA ASP A 115 -16.48 -8.08 -1.14
C ASP A 115 -16.37 -7.30 -2.45
N TRP A 116 -16.02 -8.01 -3.52
CA TRP A 116 -15.86 -7.43 -4.86
C TRP A 116 -17.17 -6.88 -5.42
N GLY A 117 -18.33 -7.37 -4.97
CA GLY A 117 -19.64 -6.89 -5.43
C GLY A 117 -19.97 -5.48 -4.95
N MET A 118 -19.29 -5.00 -3.90
CA MET A 118 -19.51 -3.69 -3.30
C MET A 118 -18.64 -2.58 -3.91
N ILE A 119 -17.69 -2.92 -4.79
CA ILE A 119 -16.81 -1.96 -5.47
C ILE A 119 -17.42 -1.62 -6.84
N SER A 120 -18.37 -0.68 -6.85
CA SER A 120 -19.04 -0.23 -8.08
C SER A 120 -18.53 1.11 -8.61
N SER A 121 -17.77 1.84 -7.80
CA SER A 121 -17.27 3.18 -8.11
C SER A 121 -15.95 3.47 -7.40
N MET A 122 -15.24 4.50 -7.85
CA MET A 122 -14.02 4.97 -7.19
C MET A 122 -14.26 5.40 -5.73
N GLU A 123 -15.42 6.00 -5.44
CA GLU A 123 -15.79 6.38 -4.07
C GLU A 123 -15.97 5.15 -3.17
N SER A 124 -16.67 4.12 -3.66
CA SER A 124 -16.83 2.86 -2.93
C SER A 124 -15.49 2.13 -2.74
N PHE A 125 -14.61 2.17 -3.75
CA PHE A 125 -13.25 1.65 -3.66
C PHE A 125 -12.44 2.36 -2.56
N LYS A 126 -12.41 3.70 -2.59
CA LYS A 126 -11.70 4.50 -1.57
C LYS A 126 -12.24 4.19 -0.18
N SER A 127 -13.56 4.17 -0.01
CA SER A 127 -14.20 3.86 1.26
C SER A 127 -13.80 2.48 1.79
N GLN A 128 -13.83 1.45 0.93
CA GLN A 128 -13.42 0.10 1.31
C GLN A 128 -11.94 0.01 1.65
N PHE A 129 -11.06 0.65 0.87
CA PHE A 129 -9.63 0.67 1.14
C PHE A 129 -9.35 1.32 2.50
N VAL A 130 -9.90 2.51 2.76
CA VAL A 130 -9.72 3.25 4.01
C VAL A 130 -10.26 2.46 5.19
N SER A 131 -11.45 1.86 5.06
CA SER A 131 -12.04 1.00 6.10
C SER A 131 -11.14 -0.20 6.41
N THR A 132 -10.66 -0.90 5.38
CA THR A 132 -9.76 -2.05 5.53
C THR A 132 -8.41 -1.64 6.12
N PHE A 133 -7.91 -0.46 5.77
CA PHE A 133 -6.66 0.09 6.31
C PHE A 133 -6.81 0.43 7.80
N ASN A 134 -7.95 0.97 8.21
CA ASN A 134 -8.25 1.20 9.61
C ASN A 134 -8.35 -0.12 10.40
N GLU A 135 -9.00 -1.15 9.86
CA GLU A 135 -8.99 -2.52 10.45
C GLU A 135 -7.54 -3.02 10.58
N PHE A 136 -6.73 -2.88 9.54
CA PHE A 136 -5.31 -3.27 9.51
C PHE A 136 -4.50 -2.60 10.61
N THR A 137 -4.64 -1.28 10.78
CA THR A 137 -3.86 -0.55 11.81
C THR A 137 -4.22 -0.96 13.23
N ASN A 138 -5.49 -1.29 13.49
CA ASN A 138 -6.00 -1.65 14.81
C ASN A 138 -5.88 -3.16 15.12
N GLU A 139 -5.65 -4.00 14.12
CA GLU A 139 -5.46 -5.43 14.32
C GLU A 139 -4.15 -5.73 15.07
N THR A 140 -4.24 -6.63 16.04
CA THR A 140 -3.16 -7.05 16.95
C THR A 140 -2.70 -8.47 16.68
N ASN A 141 -3.58 -9.32 16.14
CA ASN A 141 -3.23 -10.66 15.72
C ASN A 141 -2.45 -10.61 14.39
N PHE A 142 -1.23 -11.13 14.39
CA PHE A 142 -0.33 -11.07 13.24
C PHE A 142 -0.93 -11.70 11.97
N GLU A 143 -1.54 -12.89 12.07
CA GLU A 143 -2.08 -13.59 10.90
C GLU A 143 -3.25 -12.81 10.27
N ASN A 144 -4.14 -12.24 11.10
CA ASN A 144 -5.21 -11.37 10.61
C ASN A 144 -4.65 -10.09 10.01
N LYS A 145 -3.62 -9.50 10.61
CA LYS A 145 -2.98 -8.28 10.13
C LYS A 145 -2.27 -8.51 8.80
N CYS A 146 -1.61 -9.67 8.64
CA CYS A 146 -1.01 -10.10 7.39
C CYS A 146 -2.07 -10.32 6.30
N ARG A 147 -3.19 -10.98 6.62
CA ARG A 147 -4.33 -11.09 5.69
C ARG A 147 -4.82 -9.72 5.22
N LEU A 148 -5.02 -8.78 6.15
CA LEU A 148 -5.49 -7.44 5.84
C LEU A 148 -4.51 -6.70 4.91
N LEU A 149 -3.21 -6.82 5.17
CA LEU A 149 -2.17 -6.28 4.28
C LEU A 149 -2.27 -6.86 2.87
N LEU A 150 -2.46 -8.17 2.74
CA LEU A 150 -2.63 -8.83 1.45
C LEU A 150 -3.91 -8.38 0.74
N ASP A 151 -5.01 -8.18 1.47
CA ASP A 151 -6.25 -7.66 0.91
C ASP A 151 -6.09 -6.20 0.43
N LEU A 152 -5.42 -5.35 1.21
CA LEU A 152 -5.08 -3.98 0.81
C LEU A 152 -4.23 -3.95 -0.46
N PHE A 153 -3.27 -4.86 -0.59
CA PHE A 153 -2.44 -4.91 -1.80
C PHE A 153 -3.21 -5.44 -3.03
N LYS A 154 -4.17 -6.36 -2.86
CA LYS A 154 -5.07 -6.76 -3.96
C LYS A 154 -5.90 -5.59 -4.45
N LEU A 155 -6.41 -4.76 -3.54
CA LEU A 155 -7.13 -3.54 -3.91
C LEU A 155 -6.23 -2.58 -4.71
N GLN A 156 -4.96 -2.42 -4.33
CA GLN A 156 -3.97 -1.66 -5.12
C GLN A 156 -3.78 -2.25 -6.52
N ILE A 157 -3.63 -3.57 -6.66
CA ILE A 157 -3.50 -4.21 -7.98
C ILE A 157 -4.72 -3.93 -8.86
N VAL A 158 -5.94 -4.04 -8.31
CA VAL A 158 -7.17 -3.73 -9.05
C VAL A 158 -7.20 -2.26 -9.45
N PHE A 159 -6.84 -1.35 -8.56
CA PHE A 159 -6.74 0.07 -8.86
C PHE A 159 -5.79 0.34 -10.03
N ALA A 160 -4.58 -0.23 -10.00
CA ALA A 160 -3.61 -0.07 -11.08
C ALA A 160 -4.17 -0.65 -12.40
N GLY A 161 -4.81 -1.82 -12.34
CA GLY A 161 -5.40 -2.47 -13.51
C GLY A 161 -6.49 -1.64 -14.21
N VAL A 162 -7.37 -0.98 -13.45
CA VAL A 162 -8.41 -0.11 -14.02
C VAL A 162 -7.91 1.29 -14.41
N SER A 163 -6.69 1.64 -14.01
CA SER A 163 -6.09 2.96 -14.25
C SER A 163 -5.22 3.01 -15.50
N TYR A 164 -4.78 1.86 -16.02
CA TYR A 164 -4.12 1.73 -17.33
C TYR A 164 -5.18 1.47 -18.42
N ASP A 165 -5.93 2.51 -18.78
CA ASP A 165 -6.67 2.58 -20.05
C ASP A 165 -5.85 3.36 -21.10
#